data_AF-A0A821HAH6-F1
#
_entry.id   AF-A0A821HAH6-F1
#
_cell.length_a   1.000
_cell.length_b   1.000
_cell.length_c   1.000
_cell.angle_alpha   90.00
_cell.angle_beta   90.00
_cell.angle_gamma   90.00
#
_symmetry.space_group_name_H-M   'P 1'
#
loop_
_entity.id
_entity.type
_entity.pdbx_description
1 polymer ?
#
loop_
_entity_poly.entity_id
_entity_poly.type
_entity_poly.pdbx_seq_one_letter_code
_entity_poly.pdbx_strand_id
1 'polypeptide(L)'
;MGYCEPAAGYMENCTASLICSSSQNLFCDLSYYGGANMSGICQCNSSWSYWDGTTCAKKLSIGGQCSNNTHCIASDGLFCSNYTQSIGTCDCDKDHFWNYTCIFKQWYNTTCTSSYVCDDNRGLQCQGLGGIMFEKCDCYNATYIWDSLYVTNRSYTCIPKLTNGQSTCFGDLECEDFNYLKCNNGICGCVYTDYWDGSRCQAKRNYTDPCSTTTECRDFSPVNLICRYGTTVPRALQCLCNDTSYWEECVQACLTSKKSKN
;
A
#
# COMPACT_ATOMS: atom_id res chain seq x y z
N MET A 1 55.15 -28.92 -39.72
CA MET A 1 55.45 -28.29 -38.42
C MET A 1 54.23 -27.49 -38.03
N GLY A 2 53.43 -27.97 -37.08
CA GLY A 2 52.31 -27.19 -36.54
C GLY A 2 52.84 -26.38 -35.37
N TYR A 3 52.76 -25.05 -35.46
CA TYR A 3 53.04 -24.18 -34.32
C TYR A 3 51.79 -24.16 -33.45
N CYS A 4 51.92 -24.47 -32.15
CA CYS A 4 50.85 -24.24 -31.19
C CYS A 4 50.79 -22.74 -30.90
N GLU A 5 49.85 -22.04 -31.52
CA GLU A 5 49.55 -20.66 -31.14
C GLU A 5 48.85 -20.65 -29.76
N PRO A 6 49.16 -19.69 -28.87
CA PRO A 6 48.45 -19.55 -27.60
C PRO A 6 46.98 -19.23 -27.86
N ALA A 7 46.09 -19.80 -27.03
CA ALA A 7 44.66 -19.51 -27.12
C ALA A 7 44.39 -18.04 -26.79
N ALA A 8 43.50 -17.42 -27.56
CA ALA A 8 43.10 -16.03 -27.39
C ALA A 8 42.25 -15.85 -26.12
N GLY A 9 42.53 -14.76 -25.40
CA GLY A 9 41.86 -14.35 -24.17
C GLY A 9 40.55 -13.60 -24.39
N TYR A 10 39.93 -13.15 -23.30
CA TYR A 10 38.69 -12.39 -23.33
C TYR A 10 38.86 -11.05 -24.09
N MET A 11 37.91 -10.73 -24.98
CA MET A 11 37.91 -9.58 -25.89
C MET A 11 39.04 -9.55 -26.93
N GLU A 12 39.78 -10.64 -27.12
CA GLU A 12 40.76 -10.76 -28.20
C GLU A 12 40.11 -11.23 -29.51
N ASN A 13 40.72 -10.87 -30.65
CA ASN A 13 40.22 -11.24 -31.97
C ASN A 13 40.31 -12.75 -32.21
N CYS A 14 39.31 -13.30 -32.88
CA CYS A 14 39.27 -14.71 -33.28
C CYS A 14 38.72 -14.86 -34.69
N THR A 15 39.11 -15.93 -35.38
CA THR A 15 38.55 -16.31 -36.69
C THR A 15 37.73 -17.60 -36.61
N ALA A 16 37.82 -18.33 -35.49
CA ALA A 16 37.09 -19.56 -35.20
C ALA A 16 37.01 -19.80 -33.69
N SER A 17 36.01 -20.57 -33.24
CA SER A 17 35.80 -20.86 -31.80
C SER A 17 36.96 -21.61 -31.14
N LEU A 18 37.71 -22.41 -31.91
CA LEU A 18 38.88 -23.15 -31.41
C LEU A 18 40.07 -22.25 -31.03
N ILE A 19 40.05 -20.97 -31.41
CA ILE A 19 41.10 -20.01 -31.08
C ILE A 19 40.91 -19.48 -29.66
N CYS A 20 39.67 -19.41 -29.16
CA CYS A 20 39.39 -18.89 -27.84
C CYS A 20 39.75 -19.89 -26.73
N SER A 21 40.20 -19.37 -25.59
CA SER A 21 40.60 -20.19 -24.44
C SER A 21 39.44 -21.02 -23.88
N SER A 22 39.53 -22.34 -24.04
CA SER A 22 38.56 -23.29 -23.48
C SER A 22 38.66 -23.44 -21.97
N SER A 23 39.83 -23.18 -21.36
CA SER A 23 39.97 -23.15 -19.91
C SER A 23 39.23 -21.97 -19.27
N GLN A 24 38.93 -20.94 -20.05
CA GLN A 24 38.14 -19.78 -19.66
C GLN A 24 36.68 -19.86 -20.14
N ASN A 25 36.26 -20.97 -20.78
CA ASN A 25 34.93 -21.16 -21.37
C ASN A 25 34.52 -20.06 -22.37
N LEU A 26 35.48 -19.51 -23.11
CA LEU A 26 35.24 -18.48 -24.12
C LEU A 26 34.75 -19.10 -25.45
N PHE A 27 33.93 -18.35 -26.21
CA PHE A 27 33.56 -18.70 -27.58
C PHE A 27 33.80 -17.50 -28.51
N CYS A 28 34.02 -17.78 -29.80
CA CYS A 28 34.23 -16.75 -30.80
C CYS A 28 32.90 -16.22 -31.31
N ASP A 29 32.57 -14.96 -30.98
CA ASP A 29 31.38 -14.29 -31.51
C ASP A 29 31.72 -13.55 -32.81
N LEU A 30 31.35 -14.18 -33.93
CA LEU A 30 31.52 -13.63 -35.28
C LEU A 30 30.51 -12.53 -35.63
N SER A 31 29.47 -12.30 -34.82
CA SER A 31 28.45 -11.28 -35.09
C SER A 31 28.92 -9.86 -34.77
N TYR A 32 29.98 -9.72 -33.96
CA TYR A 32 30.45 -8.43 -33.43
C TYR A 32 30.82 -7.39 -34.52
N TYR A 33 31.35 -7.84 -35.65
CA TYR A 33 31.80 -6.95 -36.75
C TYR A 33 30.84 -6.88 -37.95
N GLY A 34 29.61 -7.40 -37.85
CA GLY A 34 28.60 -7.21 -38.90
C GLY A 34 28.85 -7.99 -40.20
N GLY A 35 28.81 -9.33 -40.12
CA GLY A 35 28.36 -10.22 -41.20
C GLY A 35 29.27 -10.48 -42.42
N ALA A 36 30.25 -9.63 -42.74
CA ALA A 36 31.10 -9.82 -43.93
C ALA A 36 32.54 -10.26 -43.64
N ASN A 37 33.01 -10.12 -42.41
CA ASN A 37 34.38 -10.47 -42.02
C ASN A 37 34.41 -11.79 -41.23
N MET A 38 35.34 -12.69 -41.55
CA MET A 38 35.64 -13.90 -40.78
C MET A 38 36.36 -13.59 -39.45
N SER A 39 36.11 -12.43 -38.86
CA SER A 39 36.74 -11.98 -37.63
C SER A 39 35.64 -11.72 -36.60
N GLY A 40 35.82 -12.26 -35.41
CA GLY A 40 34.99 -12.06 -34.24
C GLY A 40 35.85 -11.75 -33.03
N ILE A 41 35.22 -11.78 -31.85
CA ILE A 41 35.90 -11.61 -30.56
C ILE A 41 35.62 -12.80 -29.64
N CYS A 42 36.62 -13.19 -28.85
CA CYS A 42 36.45 -14.19 -27.81
C CYS A 42 35.70 -13.60 -26.62
N GLN A 43 34.48 -14.08 -26.36
CA GLN A 43 33.67 -13.58 -25.25
C GLN A 43 32.85 -14.68 -24.57
N CYS A 44 32.20 -14.33 -23.47
CA CYS A 44 31.24 -15.21 -22.79
C CYS A 44 29.89 -15.16 -23.48
N ASN A 45 29.21 -16.30 -23.56
CA ASN A 45 27.91 -16.37 -24.23
C ASN A 45 26.92 -15.52 -23.46
N SER A 46 26.52 -14.40 -24.06
CA SER A 46 25.70 -13.37 -23.42
C SER A 46 24.32 -13.87 -22.99
N SER A 47 23.85 -15.00 -23.54
CA SER A 47 22.57 -15.60 -23.17
C SER A 47 22.60 -16.34 -21.82
N TRP A 48 23.73 -16.95 -21.43
CA TRP A 48 23.78 -17.83 -20.24
C TRP A 48 25.03 -17.72 -19.38
N SER A 49 26.01 -16.88 -19.77
CA SER A 49 27.25 -16.67 -19.02
C SER A 49 27.66 -15.19 -18.99
N TYR A 50 28.56 -14.87 -18.08
CA TYR A 50 29.19 -13.55 -17.93
C TYR A 50 30.67 -13.72 -17.58
N TRP A 51 31.47 -12.68 -17.83
CA TRP A 51 32.88 -12.67 -17.49
C TRP A 51 33.07 -12.24 -16.02
N ASP A 52 33.65 -13.11 -15.19
CA ASP A 52 33.89 -12.83 -13.77
C ASP A 52 35.26 -12.16 -13.47
N GLY A 53 36.05 -11.90 -14.53
CA GLY A 53 37.43 -11.43 -14.43
C GLY A 53 38.48 -12.51 -14.73
N THR A 54 38.09 -13.79 -14.66
CA THR A 54 38.98 -14.94 -14.84
C THR A 54 38.45 -15.97 -15.84
N THR A 55 37.16 -16.29 -15.79
CA THR A 55 36.48 -17.27 -16.64
C THR A 55 35.06 -16.83 -16.95
N CYS A 56 34.44 -17.45 -17.96
CA CYS A 56 33.01 -17.30 -18.18
C CYS A 56 32.23 -18.13 -17.17
N ALA A 57 31.64 -17.44 -16.20
CA ALA A 57 30.76 -18.00 -15.19
C ALA A 57 29.31 -18.04 -15.69
N LYS A 58 28.51 -18.99 -15.19
CA LYS A 58 27.08 -19.07 -15.51
C LYS A 58 26.33 -17.86 -14.91
N LYS A 59 25.41 -17.27 -15.66
CA LYS A 59 24.52 -16.22 -15.16
C LYS A 59 23.68 -16.70 -13.97
N LEU A 60 23.43 -15.77 -13.06
CA LEU A 60 22.80 -15.97 -11.77
C LEU A 60 21.29 -15.82 -11.87
N SER A 61 20.58 -16.75 -11.23
CA SER A 61 19.13 -16.70 -11.04
C SER A 61 18.76 -15.78 -9.88
N ILE A 62 17.45 -15.63 -9.63
CA ILE A 62 16.89 -14.92 -8.47
C ILE A 62 17.65 -15.25 -7.16
N GLY A 63 18.02 -14.21 -6.41
CA GLY A 63 18.75 -14.30 -5.14
C GLY A 63 20.27 -14.54 -5.26
N GLY A 64 20.81 -14.75 -6.46
CA GLY A 64 22.25 -14.94 -6.67
C GLY A 64 23.04 -13.65 -6.41
N GLN A 65 24.18 -13.75 -5.71
CA GLN A 65 25.02 -12.60 -5.35
C GLN A 65 25.72 -12.03 -6.59
N CYS A 66 25.51 -10.74 -6.86
CA CYS A 66 26.01 -10.05 -8.03
C CYS A 66 26.67 -8.72 -7.66
N SER A 67 27.54 -8.23 -8.53
CA SER A 67 28.09 -6.87 -8.46
C SER A 67 27.67 -6.01 -9.65
N ASN A 68 27.10 -6.62 -10.70
CA ASN A 68 26.67 -5.96 -11.92
C ASN A 68 25.49 -6.71 -12.55
N ASN A 69 24.62 -5.99 -13.25
CA ASN A 69 23.46 -6.51 -13.99
C ASN A 69 23.83 -7.59 -15.01
N THR A 70 25.04 -7.53 -15.57
CA THR A 70 25.53 -8.55 -16.52
C THR A 70 25.64 -9.94 -15.91
N HIS A 71 25.70 -10.04 -14.57
CA HIS A 71 25.78 -11.32 -13.87
C HIS A 71 24.42 -12.04 -13.84
N CYS A 72 23.31 -11.33 -14.03
CA CYS A 72 21.96 -11.86 -13.87
C CYS A 72 21.35 -12.34 -15.20
N ILE A 73 20.37 -13.24 -15.13
CA ILE A 73 19.63 -13.73 -16.31
C ILE A 73 18.65 -12.65 -16.79
N ALA A 74 19.12 -11.79 -17.68
CA ALA A 74 18.34 -10.67 -18.22
C ALA A 74 17.08 -11.09 -19.02
N SER A 75 17.06 -12.31 -19.60
CA SER A 75 15.86 -12.84 -20.28
C SER A 75 14.67 -13.02 -19.35
N ASP A 76 14.95 -13.19 -18.05
CA ASP A 76 13.93 -13.35 -17.01
C ASP A 76 13.56 -12.00 -16.38
N GLY A 77 14.14 -10.89 -16.87
CA GLY A 77 13.97 -9.54 -16.33
C GLY A 77 14.78 -9.25 -15.07
N LEU A 78 15.72 -10.13 -14.70
CA LEU A 78 16.56 -9.96 -13.51
C LEU A 78 17.71 -8.97 -13.77
N PHE A 79 18.02 -8.18 -12.73
CA PHE A 79 19.23 -7.36 -12.69
C PHE A 79 19.81 -7.35 -11.27
N CYS A 80 20.98 -6.74 -11.12
CA CYS A 80 21.65 -6.68 -9.83
C CYS A 80 21.03 -5.59 -8.96
N SER A 81 20.17 -6.00 -8.04
CA SER A 81 19.38 -5.11 -7.21
C SER A 81 20.25 -4.20 -6.35
N ASN A 82 19.80 -2.95 -6.24
CA ASN A 82 20.32 -1.96 -5.31
C ASN A 82 19.31 -1.63 -4.19
N TYR A 83 18.23 -2.42 -4.08
CA TYR A 83 17.19 -2.24 -3.07
C TYR A 83 17.70 -2.69 -1.70
N THR A 84 17.28 -2.01 -0.64
CA THR A 84 17.81 -2.26 0.73
C THR A 84 17.64 -3.70 1.19
N GLN A 85 16.59 -4.41 0.74
CA GLN A 85 16.31 -5.79 1.12
C GLN A 85 17.03 -6.83 0.24
N SER A 86 17.50 -6.45 -0.95
CA SER A 86 18.11 -7.38 -1.93
C SER A 86 19.39 -6.83 -2.57
N ILE A 87 20.08 -5.90 -1.89
CA ILE A 87 21.28 -5.25 -2.40
C ILE A 87 22.36 -6.28 -2.77
N GLY A 88 22.91 -6.15 -3.99
CA GLY A 88 23.93 -7.06 -4.49
C GLY A 88 23.40 -8.46 -4.78
N THR A 89 22.10 -8.62 -5.01
CA THR A 89 21.52 -9.90 -5.48
C THR A 89 20.74 -9.71 -6.76
N CYS A 90 20.67 -10.75 -7.58
CA CYS A 90 19.85 -10.75 -8.78
C CYS A 90 18.37 -10.77 -8.37
N ASP A 91 17.63 -9.71 -8.70
CA ASP A 91 16.23 -9.53 -8.34
C ASP A 91 15.46 -8.85 -9.48
N CYS A 92 14.14 -8.81 -9.32
CA CYS A 92 13.27 -8.03 -10.17
C CYS A 92 13.34 -6.54 -9.84
N ASP A 93 12.82 -5.72 -10.74
CA ASP A 93 12.66 -4.28 -10.48
C ASP A 93 11.68 -4.04 -9.34
N LYS A 94 11.78 -2.90 -8.66
CA LYS A 94 10.89 -2.55 -7.56
C LYS A 94 9.41 -2.61 -7.97
N ASP A 95 9.13 -2.36 -9.24
CA ASP A 95 7.77 -2.36 -9.82
C ASP A 95 7.38 -3.75 -10.38
N HIS A 96 8.19 -4.78 -10.13
CA HIS A 96 7.99 -6.15 -10.59
C HIS A 96 8.05 -7.15 -9.43
N PHE A 97 7.46 -8.32 -9.63
CA PHE A 97 7.58 -9.47 -8.74
C PHE A 97 8.03 -10.70 -9.52
N TRP A 98 8.62 -11.65 -8.82
CA TRP A 98 9.11 -12.89 -9.40
C TRP A 98 7.99 -13.94 -9.54
N ASN A 99 7.77 -14.42 -10.76
CA ASN A 99 6.93 -15.58 -11.06
C ASN A 99 7.48 -16.32 -12.27
N TYR A 100 8.65 -16.96 -12.10
CA TYR A 100 9.51 -17.56 -13.15
C TYR A 100 10.15 -16.55 -14.11
N THR A 101 9.52 -15.39 -14.29
CA THR A 101 10.09 -14.18 -14.85
C THR A 101 9.66 -13.00 -13.99
N CYS A 102 10.30 -11.85 -14.15
CA CYS A 102 9.86 -10.61 -13.54
C CYS A 102 8.60 -10.09 -14.25
N ILE A 103 7.50 -10.02 -13.51
CA ILE A 103 6.19 -9.55 -13.99
C ILE A 103 5.85 -8.26 -13.25
N PHE A 104 5.26 -7.29 -13.94
CA PHE A 104 4.79 -6.06 -13.29
C PHE A 104 3.88 -6.36 -12.10
N LYS A 105 4.13 -5.66 -10.99
CA LYS A 105 3.26 -5.66 -9.82
C LYS A 105 1.88 -5.13 -10.20
N GLN A 106 0.89 -5.72 -9.56
CA GLN A 106 -0.52 -5.54 -9.83
C GLN A 106 -1.05 -4.27 -9.16
N TRP A 107 -1.98 -3.61 -9.85
CA TRP A 107 -2.54 -2.32 -9.46
C TRP A 107 -3.71 -2.44 -8.48
N TYR A 108 -4.18 -1.31 -7.94
CA TYR A 108 -5.35 -1.29 -7.07
C TYR A 108 -6.57 -2.02 -7.67
N ASN A 109 -7.28 -2.79 -6.85
CA ASN A 109 -8.49 -3.57 -7.18
C ASN A 109 -8.28 -4.67 -8.25
N THR A 110 -7.04 -5.05 -8.54
CA THR A 110 -6.72 -6.24 -9.34
C THR A 110 -6.64 -7.48 -8.44
N THR A 111 -6.92 -8.67 -8.99
CA THR A 111 -6.82 -9.93 -8.24
C THR A 111 -5.37 -10.26 -7.93
N CYS A 112 -5.11 -10.74 -6.71
CA CYS A 112 -3.78 -11.14 -6.26
C CYS A 112 -3.85 -12.49 -5.54
N THR A 113 -2.69 -13.12 -5.38
CA THR A 113 -2.52 -14.37 -4.63
C THR A 113 -1.68 -14.19 -3.36
N SER A 114 -1.04 -13.03 -3.22
CA SER A 114 -0.15 -12.66 -2.11
C SER A 114 0.24 -11.19 -2.20
N SER A 115 0.68 -10.60 -1.08
CA SER A 115 0.98 -9.16 -1.01
C SER A 115 2.16 -8.72 -1.89
N TYR A 116 3.14 -9.59 -2.17
CA TYR A 116 4.30 -9.23 -3.00
C TYR A 116 3.93 -9.03 -4.48
N VAL A 117 2.76 -9.53 -4.90
CA VAL A 117 2.22 -9.33 -6.25
C VAL A 117 1.69 -7.91 -6.44
N CYS A 118 1.34 -7.22 -5.35
CA CYS A 118 0.79 -5.86 -5.38
C CYS A 118 1.88 -4.79 -5.38
N ASP A 119 1.59 -3.62 -5.93
CA ASP A 119 2.49 -2.46 -5.93
C ASP A 119 2.64 -1.85 -4.52
N ASP A 120 3.54 -2.43 -3.74
CA ASP A 120 3.90 -2.04 -2.38
C ASP A 120 4.58 -0.66 -2.30
N ASN A 121 5.19 -0.17 -3.39
CA ASN A 121 5.69 1.22 -3.48
C ASN A 121 4.56 2.24 -3.34
N ARG A 122 3.31 1.80 -3.57
CA ARG A 122 2.09 2.60 -3.39
C ARG A 122 1.32 2.25 -2.12
N GLY A 123 1.88 1.39 -1.25
CA GLY A 123 1.23 0.93 -0.02
C GLY A 123 0.14 -0.11 -0.23
N LEU A 124 0.09 -0.76 -1.41
CA LEU A 124 -0.86 -1.83 -1.68
C LEU A 124 -0.38 -3.16 -1.10
N GLN A 125 -1.35 -3.99 -0.71
CA GLN A 125 -1.20 -5.35 -0.23
C GLN A 125 -2.35 -6.22 -0.73
N CYS A 126 -2.16 -7.52 -0.71
CA CYS A 126 -3.21 -8.45 -1.09
C CYS A 126 -4.17 -8.63 0.08
N GLN A 127 -5.37 -8.07 -0.04
CA GLN A 127 -6.39 -8.04 1.00
C GLN A 127 -7.62 -8.83 0.54
N GLY A 128 -8.15 -9.67 1.43
CA GLY A 128 -9.41 -10.38 1.23
C GLY A 128 -10.55 -9.68 1.97
N LEU A 129 -11.64 -9.36 1.27
CA LEU A 129 -12.86 -8.78 1.88
C LEU A 129 -13.70 -9.84 2.64
N GLY A 130 -13.06 -10.66 3.49
CA GLY A 130 -13.75 -11.64 4.33
C GLY A 130 -13.94 -13.04 3.73
N GLY A 131 -13.08 -13.45 2.77
CA GLY A 131 -13.05 -14.83 2.26
C GLY A 131 -11.95 -15.05 1.21
N ILE A 132 -11.47 -16.30 1.09
CA ILE A 132 -10.36 -16.72 0.21
C ILE A 132 -10.62 -16.55 -1.30
N MET A 133 -11.84 -16.21 -1.73
CA MET A 133 -12.21 -16.24 -3.15
C MET A 133 -12.05 -14.89 -3.89
N PHE A 134 -11.72 -13.80 -3.19
CA PHE A 134 -11.63 -12.47 -3.81
C PHE A 134 -10.51 -11.60 -3.22
N GLU A 135 -9.31 -12.16 -3.10
CA GLU A 135 -8.15 -11.37 -2.72
C GLU A 135 -7.79 -10.38 -3.84
N LYS A 136 -7.65 -9.11 -3.47
CA LYS A 136 -7.31 -8.03 -4.39
C LYS A 136 -6.25 -7.13 -3.79
N CYS A 137 -5.49 -6.46 -4.66
CA CYS A 137 -4.57 -5.43 -4.24
C CYS A 137 -5.35 -4.21 -3.72
N ASP A 138 -5.25 -3.98 -2.42
CA ASP A 138 -5.90 -2.89 -1.70
C ASP A 138 -4.91 -2.30 -0.69
N CYS A 139 -5.25 -1.22 0.00
CA CYS A 139 -4.36 -0.62 0.98
C CYS A 139 -4.12 -1.54 2.19
N TYR A 140 -2.92 -1.43 2.78
CA TYR A 140 -2.37 -2.31 3.84
C TYR A 140 -3.37 -2.70 4.95
N ASN A 141 -4.28 -1.81 5.34
CA ASN A 141 -5.33 -2.09 6.32
C ASN A 141 -6.50 -1.09 6.17
N ALA A 142 -7.51 -1.23 7.04
CA ALA A 142 -8.67 -0.34 7.10
C ALA A 142 -8.35 1.13 7.51
N THR A 143 -7.12 1.44 7.92
CA THR A 143 -6.68 2.81 8.28
C THR A 143 -6.12 3.57 7.07
N TYR A 144 -6.05 2.97 5.89
CA TYR A 144 -5.62 3.63 4.65
C TYR A 144 -6.71 3.57 3.59
N ILE A 145 -6.65 4.51 2.64
CA ILE A 145 -7.48 4.54 1.44
C ILE A 145 -6.66 4.81 0.20
N TRP A 146 -7.19 4.36 -0.92
CA TRP A 146 -6.60 4.61 -2.23
C TRP A 146 -6.91 6.02 -2.74
N ASP A 147 -5.86 6.83 -2.89
CA ASP A 147 -5.91 8.21 -3.37
C ASP A 147 -6.10 8.33 -4.90
N SER A 148 -7.11 7.66 -5.46
CA SER A 148 -7.54 7.92 -6.84
C SER A 148 -8.95 8.47 -6.95
N LEU A 149 -9.71 8.43 -5.85
CA LEU A 149 -11.16 8.64 -5.92
C LEU A 149 -11.61 10.02 -5.41
N TYR A 150 -10.84 10.70 -4.55
CA TYR A 150 -11.41 11.82 -3.78
C TYR A 150 -10.54 13.07 -3.59
N VAL A 151 -9.23 13.05 -3.89
CA VAL A 151 -8.36 14.23 -3.68
C VAL A 151 -7.99 14.90 -5.00
N THR A 152 -7.90 16.23 -4.99
CA THR A 152 -7.45 17.07 -6.12
C THR A 152 -5.99 16.82 -6.53
N ASN A 153 -5.24 16.00 -5.77
CA ASN A 153 -3.84 15.70 -5.99
C ASN A 153 -3.64 14.18 -6.04
N ARG A 154 -4.02 13.57 -7.18
CA ARG A 154 -4.00 12.12 -7.40
C ARG A 154 -2.57 11.58 -7.34
N SER A 155 -2.13 11.21 -6.14
CA SER A 155 -0.84 10.54 -5.97
C SER A 155 -0.88 9.09 -6.45
N TYR A 156 -2.09 8.51 -6.58
CA TYR A 156 -2.29 7.08 -6.85
C TYR A 156 -1.50 6.21 -5.86
N THR A 157 -1.58 6.57 -4.57
CA THR A 157 -0.98 5.82 -3.45
C THR A 157 -2.00 5.62 -2.34
N CYS A 158 -1.70 4.70 -1.43
CA CYS A 158 -2.46 4.53 -0.20
C CYS A 158 -2.10 5.63 0.79
N ILE A 159 -3.09 6.42 1.18
CA ILE A 159 -2.95 7.50 2.16
C ILE A 159 -3.72 7.17 3.43
N PRO A 160 -3.26 7.62 4.62
CA PRO A 160 -4.00 7.40 5.87
C PRO A 160 -5.41 8.01 5.81
N LYS A 161 -6.39 7.32 6.39
CA LYS A 161 -7.72 7.88 6.64
C LYS A 161 -7.64 9.01 7.67
N LEU A 162 -8.58 9.95 7.54
CA LEU A 162 -8.73 11.11 8.40
C LEU A 162 -9.43 10.73 9.72
N THR A 163 -8.85 11.18 10.83
CA THR A 163 -9.36 11.00 12.19
C THR A 163 -10.43 12.04 12.53
N ASN A 164 -11.11 11.87 13.66
CA ASN A 164 -12.13 12.81 14.14
C ASN A 164 -11.59 14.26 14.22
N GLY A 165 -12.34 15.21 13.67
CA GLY A 165 -12.03 16.64 13.61
C GLY A 165 -11.10 17.07 12.47
N GLN A 166 -10.57 16.15 11.66
CA GLN A 166 -9.71 16.51 10.52
C GLN A 166 -10.52 16.96 9.29
N SER A 167 -9.97 17.93 8.55
CA SER A 167 -10.50 18.49 7.31
C SER A 167 -9.38 18.57 6.26
N THR A 168 -9.63 18.59 4.95
CA THR A 168 -10.91 18.53 4.23
C THR A 168 -11.18 17.10 3.73
N CYS A 169 -12.29 16.49 4.12
CA CYS A 169 -12.76 15.26 3.49
C CYS A 169 -13.74 15.56 2.34
N PHE A 170 -13.83 14.68 1.34
CA PHE A 170 -14.81 14.77 0.24
C PHE A 170 -15.82 13.63 0.23
N GLY A 171 -15.54 12.53 0.91
CA GLY A 171 -16.48 11.43 1.11
C GLY A 171 -16.21 10.62 2.39
N ASP A 172 -17.20 9.82 2.79
CA ASP A 172 -17.14 9.02 4.03
C ASP A 172 -15.96 8.05 4.08
N LEU A 173 -15.55 7.52 2.92
CA LEU A 173 -14.44 6.57 2.83
C LEU A 173 -13.11 7.16 3.31
N GLU A 174 -12.92 8.48 3.20
CA GLU A 174 -11.72 9.17 3.68
C GLU A 174 -11.62 9.21 5.20
N CYS A 175 -12.74 9.05 5.92
CA CYS A 175 -12.75 9.05 7.37
C CYS A 175 -12.58 7.63 7.91
N GLU A 176 -12.03 7.49 9.12
CA GLU A 176 -11.92 6.18 9.80
C GLU A 176 -13.30 5.53 10.07
N ASP A 177 -13.82 4.83 9.08
CA ASP A 177 -15.10 4.12 9.09
C ASP A 177 -15.18 3.01 10.15
N PHE A 178 -14.06 2.39 10.51
CA PHE A 178 -13.98 1.44 11.63
C PHE A 178 -14.24 2.12 12.99
N ASN A 179 -14.06 3.44 13.08
CA ASN A 179 -14.48 4.28 14.21
C ASN A 179 -15.87 4.92 13.99
N TYR A 180 -16.58 4.51 12.94
CA TYR A 180 -17.88 5.01 12.49
C TYR A 180 -17.89 6.51 12.16
N LEU A 181 -16.74 7.08 11.78
CA LEU A 181 -16.65 8.46 11.31
C LEU A 181 -17.24 8.60 9.90
N LYS A 182 -17.79 9.79 9.64
CA LYS A 182 -18.30 10.19 8.32
C LYS A 182 -17.83 11.58 7.95
N CYS A 183 -17.89 11.90 6.67
CA CYS A 183 -17.52 13.21 6.18
C CYS A 183 -18.71 14.19 6.33
N ASN A 184 -18.69 15.01 7.38
CA ASN A 184 -19.73 15.98 7.68
C ASN A 184 -19.25 17.39 7.33
N ASN A 185 -19.78 17.96 6.25
CA ASN A 185 -19.42 19.31 5.76
C ASN A 185 -17.90 19.51 5.57
N GLY A 186 -17.22 18.48 5.05
CA GLY A 186 -15.78 18.51 4.81
C GLY A 186 -14.91 18.22 6.05
N ILE A 187 -15.50 17.83 7.18
CA ILE A 187 -14.78 17.44 8.39
C ILE A 187 -15.17 16.01 8.77
N CYS A 188 -14.19 15.16 9.05
CA CYS A 188 -14.47 13.82 9.56
C CYS A 188 -14.98 13.90 10.99
N GLY A 189 -16.14 13.33 11.25
CA GLY A 189 -16.77 13.34 12.57
C GLY A 189 -17.91 12.35 12.69
N CYS A 190 -18.47 12.23 13.89
CA CYS A 190 -19.67 11.44 14.10
C CYS A 190 -20.87 12.07 13.40
N VAL A 191 -21.78 11.24 12.90
CA VAL A 191 -23.09 11.72 12.44
C VAL A 191 -23.83 12.40 13.59
N TYR A 192 -24.80 13.27 13.27
CA TYR A 192 -25.50 14.07 14.28
C TYR A 192 -26.27 13.25 15.34
N THR A 193 -26.57 11.98 15.08
CA THR A 193 -27.19 11.05 16.04
C THR A 193 -26.22 10.47 17.04
N ASP A 194 -24.92 10.67 16.83
CA ASP A 194 -23.83 10.00 17.53
C ASP A 194 -22.90 11.04 18.17
N TYR A 195 -22.08 10.62 19.12
CA TYR A 195 -21.06 11.43 19.76
C TYR A 195 -19.72 10.70 19.77
N TRP A 196 -18.63 11.46 19.78
CA TRP A 196 -17.28 10.92 19.89
C TRP A 196 -16.97 10.62 21.37
N ASP A 197 -16.74 9.37 21.71
CA ASP A 197 -16.41 8.95 23.10
C ASP A 197 -14.91 9.06 23.43
N GLY A 198 -14.08 9.50 22.48
CA GLY A 198 -12.62 9.50 22.56
C GLY A 198 -11.96 8.42 21.70
N SER A 199 -12.70 7.38 21.33
CA SER A 199 -12.21 6.26 20.52
C SER A 199 -13.08 5.95 19.29
N ARG A 200 -14.40 6.06 19.38
CA ARG A 200 -15.34 5.77 18.29
C ARG A 200 -16.63 6.58 18.45
N CYS A 201 -17.40 6.66 17.38
CA CYS A 201 -18.74 7.22 17.47
C CYS A 201 -19.69 6.26 18.19
N GLN A 202 -20.41 6.79 19.17
CA GLN A 202 -21.45 6.09 19.94
C GLN A 202 -22.79 6.78 19.72
N ALA A 203 -23.88 6.01 19.72
CA ALA A 203 -25.22 6.60 19.70
C ALA A 203 -25.41 7.58 20.89
N LYS A 204 -25.96 8.76 20.62
CA LYS A 204 -26.30 9.73 21.67
C LYS A 204 -27.32 9.14 22.65
N ARG A 205 -27.10 9.44 23.92
CA ARG A 205 -27.84 8.95 25.07
C ARG A 205 -29.23 9.57 25.15
N ASN A 206 -30.21 8.77 25.58
CA ASN A 206 -31.60 9.14 25.70
C ASN A 206 -31.88 9.87 27.03
N TYR A 207 -33.13 10.29 27.22
CA TYR A 207 -33.56 10.94 28.45
C TYR A 207 -33.31 10.06 29.67
N THR A 208 -32.79 10.64 30.76
CA THR A 208 -32.37 10.00 32.02
C THR A 208 -31.13 9.11 31.98
N ASP A 209 -30.59 8.81 30.80
CA ASP A 209 -29.33 8.07 30.71
C ASP A 209 -28.20 8.86 31.39
N PRO A 210 -27.26 8.18 32.09
CA PRO A 210 -26.12 8.85 32.69
C PRO A 210 -25.27 9.52 31.61
N CYS A 211 -24.54 10.59 31.92
CA CYS A 211 -23.66 11.27 30.95
C CYS A 211 -22.46 11.92 31.64
N SER A 212 -21.43 12.26 30.88
CA SER A 212 -20.29 13.06 31.36
C SER A 212 -20.28 14.47 30.77
N THR A 213 -20.65 14.60 29.48
CA THR A 213 -20.77 15.89 28.79
C THR A 213 -22.08 15.99 28.00
N THR A 214 -22.50 17.22 27.68
CA THR A 214 -23.72 17.48 26.90
C THR A 214 -23.68 16.86 25.51
N THR A 215 -22.51 16.73 24.88
CA THR A 215 -22.38 16.15 23.54
C THR A 215 -22.80 14.69 23.50
N GLU A 216 -22.75 13.98 24.64
CA GLU A 216 -23.22 12.60 24.76
C GLU A 216 -24.75 12.48 24.67
N CYS A 217 -25.48 13.55 24.97
CA CYS A 217 -26.94 13.56 24.98
C CYS A 217 -27.51 13.90 23.58
N ARG A 218 -28.76 13.52 23.33
CA ARG A 218 -29.52 13.95 22.15
C ARG A 218 -29.84 15.45 22.20
N ASP A 219 -28.83 16.26 21.90
CA ASP A 219 -28.80 17.73 21.93
C ASP A 219 -29.36 18.40 20.66
N PHE A 220 -29.79 17.60 19.67
CA PHE A 220 -30.37 18.09 18.43
C PHE A 220 -31.88 18.34 18.55
N SER A 221 -32.38 19.27 17.73
CA SER A 221 -33.82 19.57 17.63
C SER A 221 -34.59 18.37 17.05
N PRO A 222 -35.79 18.04 17.58
CA PRO A 222 -36.54 18.74 18.62
C PRO A 222 -36.18 18.34 20.06
N VAL A 223 -35.27 17.38 20.26
CA VAL A 223 -35.03 16.75 21.56
C VAL A 223 -34.35 17.70 22.55
N ASN A 224 -33.23 18.32 22.18
CA ASN A 224 -32.52 19.35 22.95
C ASN A 224 -32.16 18.95 24.42
N LEU A 225 -31.65 17.73 24.64
CA LEU A 225 -31.14 17.29 25.94
C LEU A 225 -29.79 17.92 26.29
N ILE A 226 -29.53 18.13 27.58
CA ILE A 226 -28.25 18.57 28.13
C ILE A 226 -27.79 17.63 29.25
N CYS A 227 -26.48 17.54 29.48
CA CYS A 227 -25.95 16.75 30.58
C CYS A 227 -25.92 17.58 31.87
N ARG A 228 -26.70 17.20 32.87
CA ARG A 228 -26.85 17.93 34.15
C ARG A 228 -27.17 17.00 35.30
N TYR A 229 -27.03 17.47 36.53
CA TYR A 229 -27.39 16.69 37.71
C TYR A 229 -28.91 16.44 37.77
N GLY A 230 -29.27 15.16 37.88
CA GLY A 230 -30.63 14.74 38.16
C GLY A 230 -31.08 15.05 39.58
N THR A 231 -32.37 14.89 39.83
CA THR A 231 -33.00 15.08 41.14
C THR A 231 -32.97 13.82 42.01
N THR A 232 -32.53 12.69 41.46
CA THR A 232 -32.36 11.42 42.18
C THR A 232 -31.21 11.51 43.20
N VAL A 233 -31.31 10.72 44.28
CA VAL A 233 -30.28 10.63 45.34
C VAL A 233 -29.68 9.21 45.29
N PRO A 234 -28.36 9.05 45.12
CA PRO A 234 -27.33 10.09 44.98
C PRO A 234 -27.43 10.85 43.65
N ARG A 235 -27.05 12.13 43.65
CA ARG A 235 -27.05 12.96 42.44
C ARG A 235 -26.04 12.41 41.44
N ALA A 236 -26.50 12.12 40.22
CA ALA A 236 -25.67 11.75 39.09
C ALA A 236 -25.95 12.67 37.89
N LEU A 237 -24.95 12.83 37.02
CA LEU A 237 -25.12 13.51 35.73
C LEU A 237 -25.97 12.63 34.81
N GLN A 238 -27.03 13.21 34.26
CA GLN A 238 -27.99 12.55 33.38
C GLN A 238 -28.36 13.48 32.21
N CYS A 239 -28.75 12.88 31.09
CA CYS A 239 -29.31 13.59 29.95
C CYS A 239 -30.73 14.04 30.27
N LEU A 240 -30.91 15.33 30.51
CA LEU A 240 -32.17 15.92 30.95
C LEU A 240 -32.48 17.17 30.12
N CYS A 241 -33.73 17.64 30.19
CA CYS A 241 -34.11 18.92 29.62
C CYS A 241 -33.43 20.10 30.34
N ASN A 242 -33.28 21.22 29.63
CA ASN A 242 -32.82 22.47 30.23
C ASN A 242 -33.81 22.97 31.31
N ASP A 243 -33.38 23.86 32.21
CA ASP A 243 -34.18 24.38 33.33
C ASP A 243 -35.49 25.08 32.91
N THR A 244 -35.59 25.48 31.65
CA THR A 244 -36.78 26.13 31.07
C THR A 244 -37.69 25.19 30.29
N SER A 245 -37.38 23.89 30.24
CA SER A 245 -38.14 22.89 29.50
C SER A 245 -38.44 21.63 30.32
N TYR A 246 -39.44 20.88 29.88
CA TYR A 246 -39.84 19.60 30.46
C TYR A 246 -39.85 18.51 29.39
N TRP A 247 -39.64 17.26 29.80
CA TRP A 247 -39.68 16.12 28.89
C TRP A 247 -41.12 15.71 28.62
N GLU A 248 -41.50 15.66 27.35
CA GLU A 248 -42.81 15.16 26.91
C GLU A 248 -42.63 13.78 26.26
N GLU A 249 -43.10 12.74 26.94
CA GLU A 249 -42.88 11.35 26.55
C GLU A 249 -43.58 11.01 25.21
N CYS A 250 -44.74 11.61 24.93
CA CYS A 250 -45.47 11.34 23.69
C CYS A 250 -44.72 11.81 22.43
N VAL A 251 -43.95 12.90 22.52
CA VAL A 251 -43.18 13.44 21.38
C VAL A 251 -41.68 13.18 21.48
N GLN A 252 -41.22 12.57 22.59
CA GLN A 252 -39.82 12.28 22.87
C GLN A 252 -38.92 13.53 22.70
N ALA A 253 -39.35 14.65 23.29
CA ALA A 253 -38.69 15.95 23.14
C ALA A 253 -38.82 16.85 24.38
N CYS A 254 -37.89 17.78 24.55
CA CYS A 254 -37.98 18.83 25.57
C CYS A 254 -38.82 20.01 25.08
N LEU A 255 -39.96 20.25 25.73
CA LEU A 255 -40.86 21.35 25.42
C LEU A 255 -40.67 22.51 26.40
N THR A 256 -40.61 23.74 25.90
CA THR A 256 -40.56 24.93 26.77
C THR A 256 -41.88 25.11 27.50
N SER A 257 -41.84 25.30 28.82
CA SER A 257 -43.04 25.61 29.59
C SER A 257 -43.64 26.92 29.09
N LYS A 258 -44.91 26.91 28.66
CA LYS A 258 -45.64 28.14 28.38
C LYS A 258 -45.68 28.92 29.68
N LYS A 259 -45.01 30.08 29.75
CA LYS A 259 -45.22 31.03 30.84
C LYS A 259 -46.73 31.28 30.92
N SER A 260 -47.37 30.80 31.98
CA SER A 260 -48.72 31.25 32.31
C SER A 260 -48.62 32.76 32.47
N LYS A 261 -49.23 33.51 31.56
CA LYS A 261 -49.43 34.95 31.75
C LYS A 261 -50.40 35.06 32.92
N ASN A 262 -49.86 35.24 34.12
CA ASN A 262 -50.63 35.75 35.25
C ASN A 262 -50.92 37.23 35.04
#